data_AF-A0A4Q2ANA9-F1
#
_entry.id   AF-A0A4Q2ANA9-F1
#
_cell.length_a   1.000
_cell.length_b   1.000
_cell.length_c   1.000
_cell.angle_alpha   90.00
_cell.angle_beta   90.00
_cell.angle_gamma   90.00
#
_symmetry.space_group_name_H-M   'P 1'
#
loop_
_entity.id
_entity.type
_entity.pdbx_description
1 polymer ?
#
loop_
_entity_poly.entity_id
_entity_poly.type
_entity_poly.pdbx_seq_one_letter_code
_entity_poly.pdbx_strand_id
1 'polypeptide(L)'
;MVPDNPEPITGHDFRATASTNLHEMGWKDEVVKMQLSHKDRTRSTYIHAKYLPERWEMMQAWANWLDDIEEEAYQDGGTASAHISDR
;
A
#
# COMPACT_ATOMS: atom_id res chain seq x y z
N MET A 1 16.32 -0.85 23.63
CA MET A 1 16.02 -2.29 23.51
C MET A 1 14.79 -2.39 22.61
N VAL A 2 15.00 -2.50 21.30
CA VAL A 2 13.92 -2.96 20.40
C VAL A 2 13.85 -4.46 20.62
N PRO A 3 12.68 -5.04 20.95
CA PRO A 3 12.59 -6.48 21.17
C PRO A 3 13.03 -7.22 19.89
N ASP A 4 13.89 -8.23 20.05
CA ASP A 4 14.44 -9.07 18.96
C ASP A 4 13.37 -9.92 18.23
N ASN A 5 12.08 -9.67 18.49
CA ASN A 5 10.96 -10.33 17.87
C ASN A 5 9.90 -9.27 17.49
N PRO A 6 9.96 -8.70 16.27
CA PRO A 6 8.90 -7.81 15.80
C PRO A 6 7.58 -8.58 15.82
N GLU A 7 6.52 -7.98 16.36
CA GLU A 7 5.17 -8.52 16.25
C GLU A 7 4.87 -8.82 14.76
N PRO A 8 4.25 -9.97 14.45
CA PRO A 8 4.00 -10.32 13.05
C PRO A 8 3.07 -9.29 12.43
N ILE A 9 3.52 -8.64 11.36
CA ILE A 9 2.66 -7.76 10.55
C ILE A 9 1.45 -8.57 10.09
N THR A 10 0.26 -8.15 10.48
CA THR A 10 -0.99 -8.83 10.15
C THR A 10 -1.67 -8.16 8.96
N GLY A 11 -2.68 -8.85 8.38
CA GLY A 11 -3.51 -8.24 7.34
C GLY A 11 -4.31 -7.02 7.81
N HIS A 12 -4.44 -6.78 9.12
CA HIS A 12 -5.05 -5.56 9.65
C HIS A 12 -4.09 -4.36 9.52
N ASP A 13 -2.82 -4.57 9.83
CA ASP A 13 -1.77 -3.54 9.71
C ASP A 13 -1.60 -3.10 8.26
N PHE A 14 -1.60 -4.06 7.33
CA PHE A 14 -1.60 -3.78 5.89
C PHE A 14 -2.77 -2.89 5.46
N ARG A 15 -3.99 -3.17 5.95
CA ARG A 15 -5.16 -2.36 5.64
C ARG A 15 -5.08 -0.97 6.23
N ALA A 16 -4.53 -0.83 7.44
CA ALA A 16 -4.32 0.46 8.06
C ALA A 16 -3.32 1.30 7.25
N THR A 17 -2.17 0.72 6.88
CA THR A 17 -1.16 1.38 6.04
C THR A 17 -1.72 1.79 4.68
N ALA A 18 -2.39 0.86 3.97
CA ALA A 18 -2.99 1.15 2.67
C ALA A 18 -4.08 2.23 2.79
N SER A 19 -4.90 2.19 3.84
CA SER A 19 -5.93 3.22 4.06
C SER A 19 -5.31 4.60 4.26
N THR A 20 -4.32 4.74 5.15
CA THR A 20 -3.69 6.04 5.41
C THR A 20 -3.08 6.61 4.14
N ASN A 21 -2.27 5.82 3.44
CA ASN A 21 -1.55 6.29 2.27
C ASN A 21 -2.49 6.67 1.12
N LEU A 22 -3.51 5.84 0.84
CA LEU A 22 -4.48 6.17 -0.20
C LEU A 22 -5.24 7.48 0.09
N HIS A 23 -5.50 7.81 1.36
CA HIS A 23 -6.08 9.11 1.70
C HIS A 23 -5.08 10.26 1.54
N GLU A 24 -3.81 10.05 1.88
CA GLU A 24 -2.72 11.03 1.69
C GLU A 24 -2.45 11.33 0.20
N MET A 25 -2.61 10.33 -0.67
CA MET A 25 -2.60 10.48 -2.13
C MET A 25 -3.81 11.27 -2.66
N GLY A 26 -4.80 11.59 -1.83
CA GLY A 26 -5.96 12.40 -2.18
C GLY A 26 -7.13 11.64 -2.78
N TRP A 27 -7.16 10.30 -2.67
CA TRP A 27 -8.28 9.50 -3.15
C TRP A 27 -9.55 9.75 -2.32
N LYS A 28 -10.71 9.68 -2.99
CA LYS A 28 -12.01 9.85 -2.33
C LYS A 28 -12.23 8.73 -1.32
N ASP A 29 -12.69 9.10 -0.13
CA ASP A 29 -13.05 8.18 0.96
C ASP A 29 -14.01 7.07 0.51
N GLU A 30 -14.98 7.37 -0.37
CA GLU A 30 -15.91 6.37 -0.94
C GLU A 30 -15.19 5.28 -1.73
N VAL A 31 -14.16 5.65 -2.50
CA VAL A 31 -13.38 4.74 -3.37
C VAL A 31 -12.48 3.85 -2.51
N VAL A 32 -11.81 4.44 -1.51
CA VAL A 32 -10.96 3.72 -0.55
C VAL A 32 -11.80 2.73 0.28
N LYS A 33 -12.95 3.17 0.81
CA LYS A 33 -13.87 2.32 1.56
C LYS A 33 -14.44 1.20 0.71
N MET A 34 -14.77 1.44 -0.55
CA MET A 34 -15.27 0.38 -1.44
C MET A 34 -14.21 -0.72 -1.69
N GLN A 35 -12.92 -0.35 -1.70
CA GLN A 35 -11.83 -1.29 -1.89
C GLN A 35 -11.46 -2.05 -0.60
N LEU A 36 -11.53 -1.38 0.56
CA LEU A 36 -11.07 -1.94 1.84
C LEU A 36 -12.20 -2.49 2.73
N SER A 37 -13.47 -2.19 2.45
CA SER A 37 -14.61 -2.67 3.25
C SER A 37 -14.95 -4.13 2.94
N HIS A 38 -15.04 -4.96 3.99
CA HIS A 38 -15.30 -6.39 3.90
C HIS A 38 -16.80 -6.73 3.71
N LYS A 39 -17.73 -5.76 3.78
CA LYS A 39 -19.16 -6.07 3.65
C LYS A 39 -19.97 -4.80 3.37
N ASP A 40 -20.47 -4.69 2.15
CA ASP A 40 -21.71 -3.94 1.90
C ASP A 40 -22.55 -4.67 0.84
N ARG A 41 -23.26 -5.73 1.30
CA ARG A 41 -23.93 -6.71 0.44
C ARG A 41 -25.27 -6.24 -0.14
N THR A 42 -25.67 -4.98 0.02
CA THR A 42 -27.03 -4.53 -0.36
C THR A 42 -27.07 -3.29 -1.26
N ARG A 43 -25.92 -2.74 -1.66
CA ARG A 43 -25.83 -1.57 -2.58
C ARG A 43 -25.06 -1.85 -3.88
N SER A 44 -24.79 -3.13 -4.15
CA SER A 44 -23.60 -3.61 -4.88
C SER A 44 -23.68 -3.68 -6.41
N THR A 45 -24.80 -3.39 -7.07
CA THR A 45 -24.84 -3.47 -8.55
C THR A 45 -24.78 -2.12 -9.25
N TYR A 46 -25.48 -1.11 -8.74
CA TYR A 46 -25.47 0.24 -9.36
C TYR A 46 -24.28 1.11 -8.92
N ILE A 47 -23.73 0.92 -7.71
CA ILE A 47 -22.59 1.71 -7.20
C ILE A 47 -21.24 1.15 -7.67
N HIS A 48 -21.17 -0.17 -7.91
CA HIS A 48 -19.92 -0.82 -8.30
C HIS A 48 -19.43 -0.33 -9.66
N ALA A 49 -20.32 -0.17 -10.65
CA ALA A 49 -19.97 0.33 -11.97
C ALA A 49 -19.52 1.81 -11.95
N LYS A 50 -20.07 2.63 -11.05
CA LYS A 50 -19.81 4.08 -11.02
C LYS A 50 -18.36 4.42 -10.62
N TYR A 51 -17.81 3.67 -9.67
CA TYR A 51 -16.47 3.92 -9.12
C TYR A 51 -15.44 2.89 -9.59
N LEU A 52 -15.80 1.97 -10.50
CA LEU A 52 -14.88 0.95 -11.01
C LEU A 52 -13.64 1.56 -11.70
N PRO A 53 -13.77 2.60 -12.56
CA PRO A 53 -12.61 3.25 -13.17
C PRO A 53 -11.71 3.92 -12.13
N GLU A 54 -12.29 4.71 -11.23
CA GLU A 54 -11.55 5.40 -10.15
C GLU A 54 -10.85 4.41 -9.21
N ARG A 55 -11.47 3.25 -8.93
CA ARG A 55 -10.85 2.18 -8.14
C ARG A 55 -9.66 1.53 -8.86
N TRP A 56 -9.72 1.39 -10.18
CA TRP A 56 -8.60 0.84 -10.93
C TRP A 56 -7.42 1.80 -10.93
N GLU A 57 -7.66 3.08 -11.23
CA GLU A 57 -6.63 4.12 -11.16
C GLU A 57 -6.00 4.19 -9.76
N MET A 58 -6.82 4.13 -8.71
CA MET A 58 -6.36 4.09 -7.33
C MET A 58 -5.46 2.88 -7.04
N MET A 59 -5.87 1.68 -7.47
CA MET A 59 -5.09 0.47 -7.25
C MET A 59 -3.79 0.46 -8.07
N GLN A 60 -3.79 1.10 -9.24
CA GLN A 60 -2.58 1.27 -10.03
C GLN A 60 -1.61 2.27 -9.38
N ALA A 61 -2.13 3.39 -8.87
CA ALA A 61 -1.31 4.35 -8.13
C ALA A 61 -0.69 3.71 -6.86
N TRP A 62 -1.45 2.87 -6.17
CA TRP A 62 -0.95 2.08 -5.06
C TRP A 62 0.16 1.11 -5.47
N ALA A 63 -0.01 0.40 -6.59
CA ALA A 63 1.01 -0.50 -7.12
C ALA A 63 2.30 0.25 -7.47
N ASN A 64 2.18 1.37 -8.20
CA ASN A 64 3.34 2.19 -8.56
C ASN A 64 4.11 2.68 -7.32
N TRP A 65 3.41 3.06 -6.25
CA TRP A 65 4.06 3.47 -5.00
C TRP A 65 4.79 2.31 -4.30
N LEU A 66 4.25 1.09 -4.37
CA LEU A 66 4.96 -0.09 -3.86
C LEU A 66 6.22 -0.37 -4.68
N ASP A 67 6.14 -0.23 -6.00
CA ASP A 67 7.29 -0.38 -6.89
C ASP A 67 8.37 0.67 -6.56
N ASP A 68 8.00 1.93 -6.34
CA ASP A 68 8.92 3.00 -5.95
C ASP A 68 9.64 2.69 -4.62
N ILE A 69 8.93 2.15 -3.63
CA ILE A 69 9.53 1.74 -2.34
C ILE A 69 10.46 0.56 -2.50
N GLU A 70 10.07 -0.42 -3.32
CA GLU A 70 10.91 -1.58 -3.58
C GLU A 70 12.20 -1.14 -4.28
N GLU A 71 12.12 -0.25 -5.28
CA GLU A 71 13.28 0.35 -5.92
C GLU A 71 14.16 1.12 -4.92
N GLU A 72 13.59 1.97 -4.07
CA GLU A 72 14.31 2.72 -3.03
C GLU A 72 15.05 1.76 -2.07
N ALA A 73 14.37 0.71 -1.61
CA ALA A 73 14.95 -0.30 -0.73
C ALA A 73 16.14 -1.04 -1.39
N TYR A 74 16.08 -1.29 -2.70
CA TYR A 74 17.20 -1.87 -3.44
C TYR A 74 18.39 -0.89 -3.59
N GLN A 75 18.14 0.41 -3.76
CA GLN A 75 19.21 1.41 -3.85
C GLN A 75 19.94 1.57 -2.51
N ASP A 76 19.22 1.58 -1.39
CA ASP A 76 19.81 1.70 -0.04
C ASP A 76 20.61 0.44 0.35
N GLY A 77 20.17 -0.75 -0.08
CA GLY A 77 20.93 -1.99 0.08
C GLY A 77 22.21 -2.09 -0.77
N GLY A 78 22.32 -1.29 -1.83
CA GLY A 78 23.45 -1.29 -2.78
C GLY A 78 24.69 -0.55 -2.30
N THR A 79 24.60 0.32 -1.30
CA THR A 79 25.75 1.09 -0.78
C THR A 79 26.59 0.34 0.26
N ALA A 80 26.10 -0.79 0.78
CA ALA A 80 26.83 -1.58 1.79
C ALA A 80 27.97 -2.45 1.22
N SER A 81 28.02 -2.69 -0.09
CA SER A 81 29.00 -3.63 -0.70
C SER A 81 30.23 -2.95 -1.32
N ALA A 82 30.24 -1.62 -1.50
CA ALA A 82 31.27 -0.94 -2.29
C ALA A 82 32.54 -0.50 -1.51
N HIS A 83 32.68 -0.80 -0.22
CA HIS A 83 33.79 -0.27 0.60
C HIS A 83 34.68 -1.29 1.33
N ILE A 84 34.57 -2.60 1.03
CA ILE A 84 35.46 -3.63 1.61
C ILE A 84 36.22 -4.35 0.50
N SER A 85 37.03 -3.59 -0.24
CA SER A 85 38.14 -4.16 -1.02
C SER A 85 39.26 -3.13 -1.11
N ASP A 86 39.87 -2.85 0.04
CA ASP A 86 41.23 -2.29 0.07
C ASP A 86 41.88 -2.69 1.40
N ARG A 87 42.42 -3.91 1.42
CA ARG A 87 43.52 -4.38 2.27
C ARG A 87 43.91 -5.82 1.93
#